data_AF-A0A257JHN2-F1
#
_entry.id   AF-A0A257JHN2-F1
#
_cell.length_a   1.000
_cell.length_b   1.000
_cell.length_c   1.000
_cell.angle_alpha   90.00
_cell.angle_beta   90.00
_cell.angle_gamma   90.00
#
_symmetry.space_group_name_H-M   'P 1'
#
loop_
_entity.id
_entity.type
_entity.pdbx_description
1 polymer ?
#
loop_
_entity_poly.entity_id
_entity_poly.type
_entity_poly.pdbx_seq_one_letter_code
_entity_poly.pdbx_strand_id
1 'polypeptide(L)'
;MSLFWTMMEGLPPWQLPPELAAAMAAGCALLAAICVWLLVRRILSASRRNSAHAASLFGVRELTSCVVGDGPVDLDHLRLTLENVPLAAVLQFLRLHRGASQAVVIAQAELAGLFDPALKALGCCNVSREIQALKHLQFARAPRFRSAVLRQVIRGSAPLIRVEALYTFIAMGSTPSEVALAAWIEATGPTLTPRPVAL
;
A
#
# COMPACT_ATOMS: atom_id res chain seq x y z
N MET A 1 25.68 39.18 13.11
CA MET A 1 24.25 39.56 13.17
C MET A 1 23.95 40.49 12.01
N SER A 2 22.78 40.28 11.43
CA SER A 2 22.39 40.57 10.04
C SER A 2 22.32 42.06 9.67
N LEU A 3 23.07 42.48 8.64
CA LEU A 3 22.93 43.76 7.93
C LEU A 3 21.54 43.98 7.30
N PHE A 4 20.71 42.92 7.26
CA PHE A 4 19.37 42.96 6.72
C PHE A 4 18.37 43.63 7.67
N TRP A 5 18.65 43.62 8.98
CA TRP A 5 17.73 44.18 9.97
C TRP A 5 17.87 45.71 10.10
N THR A 6 19.09 46.23 9.95
CA THR A 6 19.36 47.68 9.99
C THR A 6 18.88 48.46 8.76
N MET A 7 18.61 47.80 7.63
CA MET A 7 18.01 48.46 6.45
C MET A 7 16.48 48.56 6.52
N MET A 8 15.82 47.84 7.43
CA MET A 8 14.35 47.78 7.52
C MET A 8 13.73 48.80 8.49
N GLU A 9 14.52 49.45 9.35
CA GLU A 9 14.00 50.39 10.36
C GLU A 9 13.74 51.81 9.83
N GLY A 10 14.14 52.13 8.58
CA GLY A 10 14.10 53.51 8.06
C GLY A 10 13.09 53.78 6.94
N LEU A 11 12.40 52.77 6.41
CA LEU A 11 11.52 52.94 5.25
C LEU A 11 10.05 52.75 5.66
N PRO A 12 9.17 53.73 5.41
CA PRO A 12 7.77 53.58 5.70
C PRO A 12 7.17 52.45 4.83
N PRO A 13 6.19 51.69 5.34
CA PRO A 13 5.71 50.44 4.73
C PRO A 13 5.09 50.58 3.33
N TRP A 14 4.93 51.80 2.80
CA TRP A 14 4.40 52.09 1.48
C TRP A 14 5.47 52.28 0.38
N GLN A 15 6.77 52.13 0.69
CA GLN A 15 7.88 52.26 -0.29
C GLN A 15 8.66 50.96 -0.52
N LEU A 16 8.01 49.81 -0.38
CA LEU A 16 8.60 48.55 -0.87
C LEU A 16 8.64 48.61 -2.41
N PRO A 17 9.81 48.40 -3.05
CA PRO A 17 9.85 48.31 -4.50
C PRO A 17 8.91 47.16 -4.93
N PRO A 18 8.15 47.34 -6.03
CA PRO A 18 7.08 46.42 -6.42
C PRO A 18 7.57 44.97 -6.59
N GLU A 19 8.86 44.79 -6.91
CA GLU A 19 9.54 43.50 -7.02
C GLU A 19 9.63 42.75 -5.68
N LEU A 20 9.90 43.45 -4.58
CA LEU A 20 9.94 42.86 -3.23
C LEU A 20 8.53 42.48 -2.75
N ALA A 21 7.54 43.34 -3.00
CA ALA A 21 6.16 43.04 -2.67
C ALA A 21 5.63 41.82 -3.45
N ALA A 22 5.96 41.71 -4.74
CA ALA A 22 5.62 40.56 -5.58
C ALA A 22 6.33 39.28 -5.11
N ALA A 23 7.61 39.35 -4.75
CA ALA A 23 8.37 38.22 -4.22
C ALA A 23 7.80 37.72 -2.88
N MET A 24 7.41 38.63 -1.98
CA MET A 24 6.76 38.27 -0.71
C MET A 24 5.38 37.64 -0.92
N ALA A 25 4.55 38.21 -1.81
CA ALA A 25 3.25 37.65 -2.14
C ALA A 25 3.37 36.25 -2.76
N ALA A 26 4.34 36.04 -3.66
CA ALA A 26 4.63 34.74 -4.26
C ALA A 26 5.10 33.73 -3.21
N GLY A 27 5.98 34.12 -2.28
CA GLY A 27 6.43 33.29 -1.17
C GLY A 27 5.29 32.88 -0.24
N CYS A 28 4.43 33.83 0.14
CA CYS A 28 3.23 33.56 0.94
C CYS A 28 2.26 32.61 0.22
N ALA A 29 2.04 32.79 -1.09
CA ALA A 29 1.19 31.91 -1.88
C ALA A 29 1.74 30.48 -1.96
N LEU A 30 3.05 30.33 -2.12
CA LEU A 30 3.71 29.03 -2.19
C LEU A 30 3.66 28.31 -0.84
N LEU A 31 3.85 29.03 0.27
CA LEU A 31 3.75 28.49 1.61
C LEU A 31 2.31 28.08 1.94
N ALA A 32 1.32 28.89 1.55
CA ALA A 32 -0.10 28.54 1.66
C ALA A 32 -0.44 27.28 0.84
N ALA A 33 0.07 27.17 -0.39
CA ALA A 33 -0.12 25.99 -1.24
C ALA A 33 0.47 24.72 -0.60
N ILE A 34 1.67 24.80 0.00
CA ILE A 34 2.29 23.69 0.74
C ILE A 34 1.43 23.30 1.94
N CYS A 35 0.95 24.27 2.72
CA CYS A 35 0.08 24.01 3.87
C CYS A 35 -1.22 23.31 3.45
N VAL A 36 -1.87 23.78 2.38
CA VAL A 36 -3.08 23.16 1.82
C VAL A 36 -2.78 21.73 1.34
N TRP A 37 -1.68 21.52 0.62
CA TRP A 37 -1.26 20.19 0.16
C TRP A 37 -1.05 19.21 1.33
N LEU A 38 -0.34 19.63 2.38
CA LEU A 38 -0.12 18.81 3.57
C LEU A 38 -1.41 18.49 4.31
N LEU A 39 -2.35 19.44 4.39
CA LEU A 39 -3.68 19.26 4.96
C LEU A 39 -4.49 18.23 4.16
N VAL A 40 -4.56 18.37 2.84
CA VAL A 40 -5.26 17.42 1.95
C VAL A 40 -4.65 16.02 2.09
N ARG A 41 -3.32 15.92 2.08
CA ARG A 41 -2.62 14.64 2.29
C ARG A 41 -2.97 14.01 3.63
N ARG A 42 -3.07 14.80 4.70
CA ARG A 42 -3.44 14.35 6.04
C ARG A 42 -4.90 13.87 6.08
N ILE A 43 -5.83 14.62 5.49
CA ILE A 43 -7.25 14.26 5.41
C ILE A 43 -7.46 12.97 4.63
N LEU A 44 -6.84 12.84 3.46
CA LEU A 44 -6.93 11.62 2.66
C LEU A 44 -6.35 10.41 3.41
N SER A 45 -5.24 10.61 4.12
CA SER A 45 -4.62 9.57 4.95
C SER A 45 -5.45 9.21 6.18
N ALA A 46 -6.18 10.16 6.77
CA ALA A 46 -7.11 9.92 7.88
C ALA A 46 -8.37 9.19 7.39
N SER A 47 -8.96 9.62 6.28
CA SER A 47 -10.10 8.98 5.64
C SER A 47 -9.82 7.51 5.30
N ARG A 48 -8.66 7.22 4.68
CA ARG A 48 -8.22 5.84 4.37
C ARG A 48 -8.04 4.98 5.62
N ARG A 49 -7.56 5.56 6.73
CA ARG A 49 -7.44 4.84 8.01
C ARG A 49 -8.80 4.54 8.61
N ASN A 50 -9.72 5.50 8.58
CA ASN A 50 -11.08 5.34 9.11
C ASN A 50 -11.86 4.30 8.30
N SER A 51 -11.77 4.31 6.97
CA SER A 51 -12.42 3.30 6.13
C SER A 51 -11.83 1.91 6.33
N ALA A 52 -10.50 1.79 6.45
CA ALA A 52 -9.85 0.53 6.79
C ALA A 52 -10.28 0.02 8.18
N HIS A 53 -10.46 0.92 9.15
CA HIS A 53 -10.92 0.56 10.48
C HIS A 53 -12.38 0.11 10.48
N ALA A 54 -13.26 0.82 9.77
CA ALA A 54 -14.66 0.42 9.60
C ALA A 54 -14.78 -0.94 8.91
N ALA A 55 -14.01 -1.19 7.84
CA ALA A 55 -13.93 -2.49 7.18
C ALA A 55 -13.42 -3.58 8.12
N SER A 56 -12.47 -3.26 9.02
CA SER A 56 -12.00 -4.22 10.01
C SER A 56 -13.07 -4.59 11.04
N LEU A 57 -13.83 -3.61 11.53
CA LEU A 57 -14.91 -3.87 12.50
C LEU A 57 -16.05 -4.67 11.88
N PHE A 58 -16.41 -4.35 10.63
CA PHE A 58 -17.40 -5.12 9.87
C PHE A 58 -16.95 -6.58 9.70
N GLY A 59 -15.70 -6.79 9.27
CA GLY A 59 -15.15 -8.13 9.12
C GLY A 59 -15.06 -8.91 10.44
N VAL A 60 -14.76 -8.25 11.56
CA VAL A 60 -14.82 -8.90 12.89
C VAL A 60 -16.25 -9.33 13.20
N ARG A 61 -17.24 -8.47 12.95
CA ARG A 61 -18.64 -8.78 13.21
C ARG A 61 -19.14 -9.97 12.38
N GLU A 62 -18.77 -10.05 11.10
CA GLU A 62 -19.11 -11.20 10.25
C GLU A 62 -18.43 -12.50 10.72
N LEU A 63 -17.15 -12.43 11.11
CA LEU A 63 -16.45 -13.59 11.69
C LEU A 63 -17.11 -14.04 13.00
N THR A 64 -17.55 -13.10 13.85
CA THR A 64 -18.28 -13.42 15.07
C THR A 64 -19.64 -14.04 14.79
N SER A 65 -20.40 -13.57 13.78
CA SER A 65 -21.67 -14.20 13.44
C SER A 65 -21.52 -15.62 12.89
N CYS A 66 -20.42 -15.93 12.21
CA CYS A 66 -20.16 -17.28 11.71
C CYS A 66 -19.84 -18.29 12.81
N VAL A 67 -19.26 -17.83 13.94
CA VAL A 67 -18.61 -18.73 14.92
C VAL A 67 -19.31 -18.72 16.29
N VAL A 68 -19.97 -17.62 16.67
CA VAL A 68 -20.54 -17.40 18.01
C VAL A 68 -22.08 -17.40 17.98
N GLY A 69 -22.70 -17.75 16.86
CA GLY A 69 -24.16 -17.90 16.75
C GLY A 69 -24.69 -19.12 17.51
N ASP A 70 -25.99 -19.13 17.78
CA ASP A 70 -26.70 -20.23 18.50
C ASP A 70 -26.82 -21.54 17.68
N GLY A 71 -26.25 -21.58 16.46
CA GLY A 71 -26.34 -22.71 15.53
C GLY A 71 -25.01 -23.42 15.30
N PRO A 72 -25.02 -24.54 14.54
CA PRO A 72 -23.79 -25.19 14.10
C PRO A 72 -22.95 -24.21 13.25
N VAL A 73 -21.63 -24.26 13.42
CA VAL A 73 -20.71 -23.40 12.68
C VAL A 73 -20.76 -23.74 11.19
N ASP A 74 -21.21 -22.79 10.38
CA ASP A 74 -21.17 -22.90 8.92
C ASP A 74 -19.74 -22.66 8.42
N LEU A 75 -19.01 -23.76 8.20
CA LEU A 75 -17.61 -23.74 7.78
C LEU A 75 -17.42 -23.16 6.37
N ASP A 76 -18.41 -23.35 5.47
CA ASP A 76 -18.33 -22.84 4.10
C ASP A 76 -18.54 -21.33 4.08
N HIS A 77 -19.50 -20.83 4.84
CA HIS A 77 -19.71 -19.39 4.99
C HIS A 77 -18.52 -18.71 5.71
N LEU A 78 -17.96 -19.36 6.74
CA LEU A 78 -16.75 -18.87 7.42
C LEU A 78 -15.56 -18.77 6.47
N ARG A 79 -15.36 -19.78 5.61
CA ARG A 79 -14.27 -19.77 4.61
C ARG A 79 -14.43 -18.64 3.60
N LEU A 80 -15.62 -18.46 3.03
CA LEU A 80 -15.91 -17.35 2.10
C LEU A 80 -15.69 -15.98 2.76
N THR A 81 -16.09 -15.85 4.02
CA THR A 81 -15.86 -14.63 4.81
C THR A 81 -14.36 -14.38 5.00
N LEU A 82 -13.58 -15.41 5.34
CA LEU A 82 -12.12 -15.34 5.50
C LEU A 82 -11.37 -14.95 4.22
N GLU A 83 -11.90 -15.29 3.04
CA GLU A 83 -11.31 -14.90 1.75
C GLU A 83 -11.50 -13.40 1.44
N ASN A 84 -12.58 -12.79 1.96
CA ASN A 84 -12.97 -11.40 1.67
C ASN A 84 -12.57 -10.40 2.77
N VAL A 85 -12.41 -10.87 4.01
CA VAL A 85 -12.13 -10.02 5.17
C VAL A 85 -10.65 -9.63 5.26
N PRO A 86 -10.31 -8.38 5.63
CA PRO A 86 -8.92 -7.97 5.81
C PRO A 86 -8.25 -8.73 6.97
N LEU A 87 -6.96 -9.07 6.81
CA LEU A 87 -6.17 -9.78 7.83
C LEU A 87 -6.21 -9.10 9.22
N ALA A 88 -6.31 -7.77 9.26
CA ALA A 88 -6.43 -7.02 10.50
C ALA A 88 -7.66 -7.43 11.33
N ALA A 89 -8.80 -7.70 10.66
CA ALA A 89 -10.01 -8.17 11.31
C ALA A 89 -9.88 -9.60 11.82
N VAL A 90 -9.25 -10.49 11.03
CA VAL A 90 -8.96 -11.87 11.46
C VAL A 90 -8.09 -11.86 12.72
N LEU A 91 -7.00 -11.08 12.72
CA LEU A 91 -6.12 -10.93 13.88
C LEU A 91 -6.84 -10.31 15.09
N GLN A 92 -7.74 -9.34 14.86
CA GLN A 92 -8.52 -8.73 15.92
C GLN A 92 -9.52 -9.74 16.53
N PHE A 93 -10.19 -10.54 15.70
CA PHE A 93 -11.04 -11.63 16.15
C PHE A 93 -10.26 -12.65 17.00
N LEU A 94 -9.10 -13.10 16.52
CA LEU A 94 -8.23 -14.05 17.25
C LEU A 94 -7.68 -13.50 18.57
N ARG A 95 -7.62 -12.18 18.75
CA ARG A 95 -7.24 -11.54 20.02
C ARG A 95 -8.42 -11.46 20.99
N LEU A 96 -9.64 -11.29 20.47
CA LEU A 96 -10.86 -11.13 21.27
C LEU A 96 -11.45 -12.46 21.72
N HIS A 97 -11.30 -13.51 20.91
CA HIS A 97 -11.85 -14.84 21.19
C HIS A 97 -10.75 -15.85 21.56
N ARG A 98 -11.06 -16.76 22.48
CA ARG A 98 -10.19 -17.86 22.92
C ARG A 98 -10.91 -19.20 22.82
N GLY A 99 -10.15 -20.30 22.77
CA GLY A 99 -10.70 -21.66 22.84
C GLY A 99 -11.16 -22.23 21.50
N ALA A 100 -12.25 -23.00 21.49
CA ALA A 100 -12.70 -23.77 20.31
C ALA A 100 -13.01 -22.87 19.10
N SER A 101 -13.67 -21.72 19.31
CA SER A 101 -13.94 -20.73 18.27
C SER A 101 -12.67 -20.22 17.59
N GLN A 102 -11.60 -20.02 18.36
CA GLN A 102 -10.31 -19.58 17.85
C GLN A 102 -9.65 -20.68 17.00
N ALA A 103 -9.69 -21.92 17.46
CA ALA A 103 -9.12 -23.06 16.74
C ALA A 103 -9.82 -23.30 15.39
N VAL A 104 -11.14 -23.15 15.34
CA VAL A 104 -11.92 -23.29 14.10
C VAL A 104 -11.55 -22.22 13.08
N VAL A 105 -11.43 -20.96 13.52
CA VAL A 105 -11.02 -19.86 12.62
C VAL A 105 -9.58 -20.03 12.14
N ILE A 106 -8.66 -20.50 12.99
CA ILE A 106 -7.27 -20.78 12.57
C ILE A 106 -7.25 -21.90 11.53
N ALA A 107 -7.93 -23.03 11.79
CA ALA A 107 -7.98 -24.15 10.86
C ALA A 107 -8.59 -23.75 9.51
N GLN A 108 -9.69 -22.98 9.50
CA GLN A 108 -10.29 -22.48 8.27
C GLN A 108 -9.44 -21.41 7.59
N ALA A 109 -8.70 -20.60 8.35
CA ALA A 109 -7.77 -19.63 7.77
C ALA A 109 -6.57 -20.31 7.09
N GLU A 110 -6.07 -21.40 7.67
CA GLU A 110 -5.02 -22.22 7.05
C GLU A 110 -5.52 -22.89 5.77
N LEU A 111 -6.71 -23.49 5.79
CA LEU A 111 -7.34 -24.08 4.59
C LEU A 111 -7.63 -23.03 3.52
N ALA A 112 -8.05 -21.82 3.93
CA ALA A 112 -8.23 -20.68 3.04
C ALA A 112 -6.89 -20.08 2.58
N GLY A 113 -5.74 -20.57 3.05
CA GLY A 113 -4.39 -20.11 2.69
C GLY A 113 -4.03 -18.70 3.17
N LEU A 114 -4.71 -18.15 4.19
CA LEU A 114 -4.45 -16.80 4.72
C LEU A 114 -3.00 -16.65 5.19
N PHE A 115 -2.40 -17.73 5.70
CA PHE A 115 -1.02 -17.79 6.15
C PHE A 115 -0.12 -18.50 5.13
N ASP A 116 0.03 -17.89 3.95
CA ASP A 116 0.95 -18.44 2.94
C ASP A 116 2.41 -18.04 3.25
N PRO A 117 3.35 -19.00 3.39
CA PRO A 117 4.75 -18.70 3.63
C PRO A 117 5.39 -17.88 2.49
N ALA A 118 4.87 -17.98 1.26
CA ALA A 118 5.32 -17.17 0.14
C ALA A 118 4.96 -15.69 0.34
N LEU A 119 3.77 -15.37 0.88
CA LEU A 119 3.41 -14.00 1.22
C LEU A 119 4.34 -13.39 2.28
N LYS A 120 4.78 -14.20 3.25
CA LYS A 120 5.74 -13.76 4.29
C LYS A 120 7.15 -13.54 3.73
N ALA A 121 7.52 -14.27 2.68
CA ALA A 121 8.82 -14.14 2.02
C ALA A 121 8.89 -12.93 1.08
N LEU A 122 7.77 -12.32 0.70
CA LEU A 122 7.74 -11.05 -0.02
C LEU A 122 8.28 -9.90 0.85
N GLY A 123 9.24 -9.13 0.34
CA GLY A 123 9.89 -8.03 1.06
C GLY A 123 10.96 -8.48 2.05
N CYS A 124 11.40 -9.74 2.03
CA CYS A 124 12.58 -10.15 2.78
C CYS A 124 13.86 -9.58 2.13
N CYS A 125 14.93 -9.42 2.92
CA CYS A 125 16.20 -8.90 2.39
C CYS A 125 16.92 -9.88 1.43
N ASN A 126 16.46 -11.11 1.30
CA ASN A 126 17.07 -12.12 0.44
C ASN A 126 16.34 -12.20 -0.91
N VAL A 127 16.98 -11.63 -1.94
CA VAL A 127 16.46 -11.58 -3.32
C VAL A 127 16.08 -12.96 -3.86
N SER A 128 16.89 -13.99 -3.61
CA SER A 128 16.62 -15.35 -4.10
C SER A 128 15.34 -15.92 -3.48
N ARG A 129 15.15 -15.70 -2.18
CA ARG A 129 13.95 -16.14 -1.45
C ARG A 129 12.70 -15.38 -1.90
N GLU A 130 12.83 -14.08 -2.18
CA GLU A 130 11.73 -13.27 -2.69
C GLU A 130 11.31 -13.69 -4.12
N ILE A 131 12.27 -14.00 -4.99
CA ILE A 131 12.00 -14.54 -6.34
C ILE A 131 11.31 -15.91 -6.25
N GLN A 132 11.78 -16.82 -5.38
CA GLN A 132 11.12 -18.11 -5.18
C GLN A 132 9.68 -17.95 -4.67
N ALA A 133 9.44 -16.98 -3.79
CA ALA A 133 8.11 -16.66 -3.31
C ALA A 133 7.20 -16.16 -4.44
N LEU A 134 7.70 -15.27 -5.31
CA LEU A 134 6.96 -14.80 -6.49
C LEU A 134 6.61 -15.96 -7.44
N LYS A 135 7.56 -16.84 -7.74
CA LYS A 135 7.33 -18.04 -8.55
C LYS A 135 6.29 -18.98 -7.94
N HIS A 136 6.25 -19.11 -6.61
CA HIS A 136 5.23 -19.90 -5.94
C HIS A 136 3.84 -19.25 -6.08
N LEU A 137 3.77 -17.92 -5.96
CA LEU A 137 2.52 -17.16 -6.05
C LEU A 137 1.95 -17.09 -7.46
N GLN A 138 2.71 -17.39 -8.52
CA GLN A 138 2.23 -17.34 -9.90
C GLN A 138 1.01 -18.25 -10.17
N PHE A 139 0.89 -19.35 -9.41
CA PHE A 139 -0.21 -20.30 -9.53
C PHE A 139 -1.37 -20.01 -8.58
N ALA A 140 -1.21 -19.04 -7.68
CA ALA A 140 -2.19 -18.74 -6.66
C ALA A 140 -3.31 -17.85 -7.24
N ARG A 141 -4.57 -18.24 -7.02
CA ARG A 141 -5.72 -17.56 -7.65
C ARG A 141 -6.43 -16.54 -6.76
N ALA A 142 -6.16 -16.54 -5.46
CA ALA A 142 -6.87 -15.64 -4.54
C ALA A 142 -6.48 -14.16 -4.77
N PRO A 143 -7.45 -13.23 -4.73
CA PRO A 143 -7.23 -11.80 -5.04
C PRO A 143 -6.19 -11.14 -4.11
N ARG A 144 -6.04 -11.62 -2.88
CA ARG A 144 -5.01 -11.14 -1.95
C ARG A 144 -3.59 -11.36 -2.48
N PHE A 145 -3.31 -12.49 -3.15
CA PHE A 145 -1.99 -12.78 -3.71
C PHE A 145 -1.67 -11.82 -4.84
N ARG A 146 -2.64 -11.59 -5.72
CA ARG A 146 -2.56 -10.61 -6.81
C ARG A 146 -2.25 -9.21 -6.29
N SER A 147 -2.92 -8.79 -5.21
CA SER A 147 -2.67 -7.49 -4.57
C SER A 147 -1.27 -7.39 -3.96
N ALA A 148 -0.75 -8.48 -3.41
CA ALA A 148 0.59 -8.53 -2.82
C ALA A 148 1.68 -8.48 -3.88
N VAL A 149 1.52 -9.22 -4.98
CA VAL A 149 2.42 -9.20 -6.14
C VAL A 149 2.42 -7.80 -6.78
N LEU A 150 1.25 -7.18 -6.96
CA LEU A 150 1.16 -5.80 -7.48
C LEU A 150 1.93 -4.79 -6.62
N ARG A 151 1.89 -4.93 -5.30
CA ARG A 151 2.69 -4.07 -4.41
C ARG A 151 4.19 -4.25 -4.66
N GLN A 152 4.64 -5.45 -4.98
CA GLN A 152 6.05 -5.71 -5.32
C GLN A 152 6.45 -5.16 -6.68
N VAL A 153 5.54 -5.12 -7.66
CA VAL A 153 5.79 -4.41 -8.93
C VAL A 153 6.10 -2.94 -8.70
N ILE A 154 5.32 -2.28 -7.82
CA ILE A 154 5.42 -0.84 -7.55
C ILE A 154 6.58 -0.51 -6.59
N ARG A 155 6.75 -1.31 -5.53
CA ARG A 155 7.61 -0.99 -4.39
C ARG A 155 8.75 -1.99 -4.17
N GLY A 156 8.98 -2.92 -5.10
CA GLY A 156 10.04 -3.91 -4.98
C GLY A 156 11.39 -3.27 -4.70
N SER A 157 12.17 -3.89 -3.83
CA SER A 157 13.45 -3.37 -3.34
C SER A 157 14.50 -3.28 -4.46
N ALA A 158 14.56 -4.30 -5.33
CA ALA A 158 15.49 -4.38 -6.44
C ALA A 158 14.75 -4.36 -7.80
N PRO A 159 15.39 -3.83 -8.88
CA PRO A 159 14.82 -3.87 -10.23
C PRO A 159 14.44 -5.28 -10.69
N LEU A 160 15.29 -6.27 -10.37
CA LEU A 160 15.06 -7.68 -10.70
C LEU A 160 13.78 -8.22 -10.05
N ILE A 161 13.51 -7.86 -8.79
CA ILE A 161 12.29 -8.28 -8.07
C ILE A 161 11.05 -7.66 -8.70
N ARG A 162 11.12 -6.38 -9.12
CA ARG A 162 10.00 -5.72 -9.79
C ARG A 162 9.65 -6.38 -11.12
N VAL A 163 10.67 -6.76 -11.90
CA VAL A 163 10.51 -7.49 -13.17
C VAL A 163 9.89 -8.86 -12.93
N GLU A 164 10.41 -9.64 -11.98
CA GLU A 164 9.84 -10.96 -11.64
C GLU A 164 8.41 -10.85 -11.11
N ALA A 165 8.12 -9.83 -10.30
CA ALA A 165 6.78 -9.56 -9.81
C ALA A 165 5.82 -9.21 -10.95
N LEU A 166 6.29 -8.49 -11.98
CA LEU A 166 5.49 -8.18 -13.17
C LEU A 166 5.17 -9.44 -13.98
N TYR A 167 6.17 -10.30 -14.22
CA TYR A 167 5.95 -11.58 -14.88
C TYR A 167 4.96 -12.46 -14.09
N THR A 168 5.13 -12.53 -12.77
CA THR A 168 4.23 -13.25 -11.88
C THR A 168 2.80 -12.69 -11.98
N PHE A 169 2.65 -11.36 -11.96
CA PHE A 169 1.34 -10.72 -12.07
C PHE A 169 0.64 -11.07 -13.38
N ILE A 170 1.37 -11.02 -14.50
CA ILE A 170 0.86 -11.40 -15.82
C ILE A 170 0.47 -12.89 -15.85
N ALA A 171 1.34 -13.76 -15.32
CA ALA A 171 1.11 -15.20 -15.24
C ALA A 171 -0.15 -15.58 -14.43
N MET A 172 -0.52 -14.78 -13.44
CA MET A 172 -1.78 -14.93 -12.68
C MET A 172 -3.04 -14.57 -13.49
N GLY A 173 -2.93 -14.34 -14.81
CA GLY A 173 -4.05 -13.93 -15.67
C GLY A 173 -4.42 -12.46 -15.51
N SER A 174 -3.47 -11.65 -15.05
CA SER A 174 -3.67 -10.21 -14.83
C SER A 174 -3.05 -9.42 -15.95
N THR A 175 -3.85 -8.89 -16.85
CA THR A 175 -3.36 -7.85 -17.76
C THR A 175 -3.20 -6.56 -16.97
N PRO A 176 -1.97 -6.03 -16.78
CA PRO A 176 -1.84 -4.67 -16.24
C PRO A 176 -2.59 -3.72 -17.17
N SER A 177 -3.33 -2.75 -16.61
CA SER A 177 -3.87 -1.69 -17.46
C SER A 177 -2.71 -0.99 -18.15
N GLU A 178 -2.89 -0.60 -19.40
CA GLU A 178 -1.87 0.10 -20.20
C GLU A 178 -1.31 1.32 -19.43
N VAL A 179 -2.16 1.98 -18.64
CA VAL A 179 -1.81 3.11 -17.76
C VAL A 179 -0.85 2.70 -16.64
N ALA A 180 -1.02 1.53 -16.03
CA ALA A 180 -0.12 1.02 -14.99
C ALA A 180 1.23 0.56 -15.57
N LEU A 181 1.23 0.03 -16.79
CA LEU A 181 2.44 -0.32 -17.52
C LEU A 181 3.23 0.94 -17.92
N ALA A 182 2.53 1.97 -18.44
CA ALA A 182 3.11 3.25 -18.80
C ALA A 182 3.72 3.97 -17.59
N ALA A 183 2.98 4.05 -16.48
CA ALA A 183 3.49 4.64 -15.23
C ALA A 183 4.70 3.85 -14.66
N TRP A 184 4.75 2.53 -14.88
CA TRP A 184 5.90 1.71 -14.49
C TRP A 184 7.10 1.91 -15.41
N ILE A 185 6.90 2.05 -16.72
CA ILE A 185 7.96 2.41 -17.67
C ILE A 185 8.51 3.81 -17.35
N GLU A 186 7.66 4.77 -17.01
CA GLU A 186 8.09 6.11 -16.61
C GLU A 186 8.83 6.12 -15.25
N ALA A 187 8.41 5.29 -14.29
CA ALA A 187 9.01 5.24 -12.96
C ALA A 187 10.24 4.31 -12.84
N THR A 188 10.36 3.32 -13.72
CA THR A 188 11.40 2.26 -13.66
C THR A 188 12.25 2.23 -14.92
N GLY A 189 11.97 3.09 -15.89
CA GLY A 189 12.71 3.19 -17.14
C GLY A 189 14.20 3.30 -16.84
N PRO A 190 15.01 2.30 -17.19
CA PRO A 190 16.44 2.56 -17.28
C PRO A 190 16.61 3.66 -18.32
N THR A 191 17.55 4.58 -18.13
CA THR A 191 18.27 5.12 -19.29
C THR A 191 18.70 3.90 -20.09
N LEU A 192 17.97 3.58 -21.16
CA LEU A 192 18.29 2.53 -22.09
C LEU A 192 19.61 2.96 -22.74
N THR A 193 20.73 2.70 -22.08
CA THR A 193 22.02 2.74 -22.75
C THR A 193 21.95 1.61 -23.78
N PRO A 194 22.00 1.94 -25.08
CA PRO A 194 21.95 0.92 -26.11
C PRO A 194 23.12 -0.03 -25.86
N ARG A 195 22.81 -1.33 -25.73
CA ARG A 195 23.82 -2.38 -25.68
C ARG A 195 24.55 -2.33 -27.03
N PRO A 196 25.86 -2.03 -27.09
CA PRO A 196 26.56 -2.07 -28.37
C PRO A 196 26.54 -3.51 -28.86
N VAL A 197 25.91 -3.71 -30.02
CA VAL A 197 26.02 -4.95 -30.78
C VAL A 197 27.44 -4.94 -31.36
N ALA A 198 28.32 -5.79 -30.83
CA ALA A 198 29.58 -6.07 -31.48
C ALA A 198 29.27 -6.86 -32.75
N LEU A 199 29.60 -6.28 -33.91
CA LEU A 199 29.66 -6.96 -35.20
C LEU A 199 30.85 -7.92 -35.23
#